data_AF-A0A1H8DDZ6-F1
#
_entry.id   AF-A0A1H8DDZ6-F1
#
_cell.length_a   1.000
_cell.length_b   1.000
_cell.length_c   1.000
_cell.angle_alpha   90.00
_cell.angle_beta   90.00
_cell.angle_gamma   90.00
#
_symmetry.space_group_name_H-M   'P 1'
#
loop_
_entity.id
_entity.type
_entity.pdbx_description
1 polymer ?
#
loop_
_entity_poly.entity_id
_entity_poly.type
_entity_poly.pdbx_seq_one_letter_code
_entity_poly.pdbx_strand_id
1 'polypeptide(L)'
;MPSAGLPLSPARPPLYHLHTGPDGAIDFSPTCAEGHALGMQMLERMWEMDRIRDASTRDVAGPSVAVSLPRAPHVPMPAPPPATRTVAEPGQVSPAAEPSAVVVGKTLGELIDLHLANLRHGPKRATPATRDRQAALKLLVETVGDRPIADLTPADAIVFADLIAAWPKRRQNYPHLADLTAPEVAARAKGAKLPVIGLGTQHKHLMHVNALMNWAVKLGEIPTNPFHYIDTSRYRKDENGRMRKKKDVFSKADLAAIFDPAHMRSHNAPHKYWAPLIGHFTGMRVNEIAQLYLDDVVRKPYLDEDGIEHQVLVFNITPDGEGQSVKTSYGIRAIPVPQVLLDLGFERYIEDVRASGSNLLFPGIPWEEGGPGRTVSQWFNGVHLREVCGIKNPRKTLHCLRHNLTTLMERRKVPDSIICAVNGHSPGEGVDKKTYVADATVLECQQVLEALPFPTLPLEPYASGRFDRYLARAAAERDREERAKAEGGEFKRRMGPRYSSSLP
;
A
#
# COMPACT_ATOMS: atom_id res chain seq x y z
N MET A 1 21.02 58.54 -29.20
CA MET A 1 20.54 57.43 -30.05
C MET A 1 19.80 56.44 -29.15
N PRO A 2 18.46 56.49 -29.05
CA PRO A 2 17.70 55.47 -28.33
C PRO A 2 17.38 54.30 -29.28
N SER A 3 17.67 53.06 -28.86
CA SER A 3 17.35 51.85 -29.64
C SER A 3 16.07 51.20 -29.14
N ALA A 4 15.01 51.40 -29.93
CA ALA A 4 13.80 50.61 -30.18
C ALA A 4 13.34 49.57 -29.14
N GLY A 5 12.18 49.82 -28.54
CA GLY A 5 11.32 48.81 -27.92
C GLY A 5 10.49 48.04 -28.97
N LEU A 6 10.25 46.76 -28.69
CA LEU A 6 9.36 45.88 -29.45
C LEU A 6 7.88 46.27 -29.22
N PRO A 7 6.98 46.12 -30.21
CA PRO A 7 5.58 46.51 -30.08
C PRO A 7 4.78 45.49 -29.24
N LEU A 8 4.04 45.98 -28.25
CA LEU A 8 3.03 45.21 -27.52
C LEU A 8 1.90 44.81 -28.47
N SER A 9 1.64 43.50 -28.55
CA SER A 9 0.50 42.94 -29.27
C SER A 9 -0.82 43.37 -28.58
N PRO A 10 -1.89 43.77 -29.31
CA PRO A 10 -3.14 44.17 -28.68
C PRO A 10 -3.77 42.95 -27.98
N ALA A 11 -4.07 43.10 -26.69
CA ALA A 11 -4.73 42.09 -25.89
C ALA A 11 -6.07 41.68 -26.54
N ARG A 12 -6.26 40.39 -26.81
CA ARG A 12 -7.55 39.85 -27.25
C ARG A 12 -8.59 40.07 -26.13
N PRO A 13 -9.80 40.54 -26.45
CA PRO A 13 -10.86 40.67 -25.45
C PRO A 13 -11.23 39.28 -24.88
N PRO A 14 -11.63 39.19 -23.59
CA PRO A 14 -12.03 37.94 -22.98
C PRO A 14 -13.26 37.37 -23.68
N LEU A 15 -13.28 36.04 -23.90
CA LEU A 15 -14.33 35.33 -24.64
C LEU A 15 -15.71 35.36 -23.96
N TYR A 16 -15.76 35.74 -22.67
CA TYR A 16 -16.97 35.80 -21.86
C TYR A 16 -16.94 36.99 -20.89
N HIS A 17 -18.10 37.56 -20.62
CA HIS A 17 -18.33 38.41 -19.45
C HIS A 17 -18.98 37.59 -18.33
N LEU A 18 -18.46 37.74 -17.12
CA LEU A 18 -19.00 37.15 -15.89
C LEU A 18 -19.99 38.15 -15.26
N HIS A 19 -21.22 37.72 -15.07
CA HIS A 19 -22.21 38.46 -14.30
C HIS A 19 -22.61 37.64 -13.07
N THR A 20 -22.43 38.20 -11.88
CA THR A 20 -22.94 37.64 -10.63
C THR A 20 -24.31 38.23 -10.34
N GLY A 21 -25.34 37.38 -10.36
CA GLY A 21 -26.70 37.75 -9.98
C GLY A 21 -26.87 37.89 -8.47
N PRO A 22 -27.97 38.50 -8.00
CA PRO A 22 -28.22 38.77 -6.58
C PRO A 22 -28.35 37.52 -5.70
N ASP A 23 -28.58 36.33 -6.29
CA ASP A 23 -28.65 35.05 -5.57
C ASP A 23 -27.30 34.28 -5.59
N GLY A 24 -26.22 34.90 -6.04
CA GLY A 24 -24.88 34.28 -6.15
C GLY A 24 -24.71 33.38 -7.38
N ALA A 25 -25.71 33.31 -8.27
CA ALA A 25 -25.60 32.62 -9.55
C ALA A 25 -24.65 33.37 -10.49
N ILE A 26 -23.67 32.66 -11.06
CA ILE A 26 -22.72 33.19 -12.04
C ILE A 26 -23.26 32.86 -13.43
N ASP A 27 -23.54 33.91 -14.22
CA ASP A 27 -24.01 33.79 -15.60
C ASP A 27 -22.89 34.19 -16.59
N PHE A 28 -22.83 33.47 -17.71
CA PHE A 28 -21.76 33.59 -18.71
C PHE A 28 -22.33 34.08 -20.04
N SER A 29 -22.00 35.32 -20.41
CA SER A 29 -22.41 35.88 -21.70
C SER A 29 -21.23 35.89 -22.69
N PRO A 30 -21.29 35.18 -23.84
CA PRO A 30 -20.20 35.15 -24.81
C PRO A 30 -20.07 36.50 -25.53
N THR A 31 -18.85 36.97 -25.71
CA THR A 31 -18.55 38.28 -26.32
C THR A 31 -18.25 38.21 -27.82
N CYS A 32 -18.09 37.00 -28.37
CA CYS A 32 -17.86 36.75 -29.78
C CYS A 32 -18.38 35.36 -30.21
N ALA A 33 -18.47 35.13 -31.52
CA ALA A 33 -18.94 33.87 -32.10
C ALA A 33 -18.07 32.65 -31.71
N GLU A 34 -16.76 32.84 -31.50
CA GLU A 34 -15.86 31.79 -30.97
C GLU A 34 -16.20 31.40 -29.51
N GLY A 35 -16.56 32.38 -28.67
CA GLY A 35 -17.02 32.12 -27.30
C GLY A 35 -18.35 31.36 -27.29
N HIS A 36 -19.30 31.71 -28.17
CA HIS A 36 -20.56 30.99 -28.28
C HIS A 36 -20.36 29.52 -28.72
N ALA A 37 -19.45 29.26 -29.66
CA ALA A 37 -19.16 27.89 -30.12
C ALA A 37 -18.51 27.01 -29.03
N LEU A 38 -17.60 27.58 -28.22
CA LEU A 38 -17.00 26.88 -27.07
C LEU A 38 -18.02 26.60 -25.96
N GLY A 39 -18.94 27.54 -25.70
CA GLY A 39 -20.01 27.37 -24.73
C GLY A 39 -20.97 26.24 -25.11
N MET A 40 -21.34 26.13 -26.39
CA MET A 40 -22.21 25.07 -26.89
C MET A 40 -21.54 23.69 -26.82
N GLN A 41 -20.23 23.58 -27.12
CA GLN A 41 -19.49 22.32 -26.95
C GLN A 41 -19.35 21.90 -25.49
N MET A 42 -19.28 22.85 -24.57
CA MET A 42 -19.21 22.58 -23.13
C MET A 42 -20.56 22.12 -22.59
N LEU A 43 -21.67 22.74 -23.04
CA LEU A 43 -23.04 22.32 -22.73
C LEU A 43 -23.37 20.93 -23.30
N GLU A 44 -22.95 20.62 -24.53
CA GLU A 44 -23.10 19.28 -25.11
C GLU A 44 -22.33 18.22 -24.30
N ARG A 45 -21.10 18.52 -23.85
CA ARG A 45 -20.35 17.62 -22.96
C ARG A 45 -20.98 17.45 -21.59
N MET A 46 -21.57 18.49 -21.04
CA MET A 46 -22.32 18.42 -19.76
C MET A 46 -23.59 17.58 -19.91
N TRP A 47 -24.33 17.72 -21.01
CA TRP A 47 -25.47 16.88 -21.34
C TRP A 47 -25.09 15.41 -21.56
N GLU A 48 -23.96 15.14 -22.23
CA GLU A 48 -23.43 13.78 -22.40
C GLU A 48 -23.03 13.16 -21.05
N MET A 49 -22.50 13.95 -20.12
CA MET A 49 -22.16 13.50 -18.77
C MET A 49 -23.39 13.19 -17.91
N ASP A 50 -24.45 13.99 -17.98
CA ASP A 50 -25.72 13.71 -17.26
C ASP A 50 -26.47 12.51 -17.86
N ARG A 51 -26.39 12.28 -19.17
CA ARG A 51 -26.93 11.08 -19.84
C ARG A 51 -26.23 9.79 -19.37
N ILE A 52 -24.93 9.85 -19.08
CA ILE A 52 -24.15 8.73 -18.51
C ILE A 52 -24.50 8.52 -17.03
N ARG A 53 -24.88 9.59 -16.32
CA ARG A 53 -25.23 9.57 -14.88
C ARG A 53 -26.61 8.93 -14.65
N ASP A 54 -27.61 9.25 -15.46
CA ASP A 54 -28.97 8.70 -15.38
C ASP A 54 -29.07 7.20 -15.75
N ALA A 55 -28.11 6.66 -16.50
CA ALA A 55 -28.04 5.23 -16.80
C ALA A 55 -27.49 4.38 -15.62
N SER A 56 -26.93 5.01 -14.57
CA SER A 56 -26.21 4.32 -13.49
C SER A 56 -26.88 4.40 -12.11
N THR A 57 -28.04 5.06 -11.99
CA THR A 57 -28.76 5.21 -10.71
C THR A 57 -30.26 4.89 -10.85
N ARG A 58 -30.57 3.60 -10.94
CA ARG A 58 -31.83 3.05 -10.43
C ARG A 58 -31.50 1.90 -9.49
N ASP A 59 -31.35 2.21 -8.19
CA ASP A 59 -32.21 1.63 -7.16
C ASP A 59 -31.83 2.08 -5.73
N VAL A 60 -32.90 2.36 -4.96
CA VAL A 60 -33.05 2.32 -3.49
C VAL A 60 -33.03 3.65 -2.69
N ALA A 61 -34.22 3.87 -2.09
CA ALA A 61 -34.58 4.53 -0.83
C ALA A 61 -35.03 6.02 -0.84
N GLY A 62 -36.35 6.20 -0.79
CA GLY A 62 -37.03 7.37 -0.20
C GLY A 62 -37.90 6.95 1.02
N PRO A 63 -38.25 7.88 1.92
CA PRO A 63 -38.63 7.60 3.30
C PRO A 63 -40.11 7.26 3.51
N SER A 64 -40.37 6.51 4.59
CA SER A 64 -41.68 6.08 5.08
C SER A 64 -42.55 7.25 5.55
N VAL A 65 -43.75 7.39 4.97
CA VAL A 65 -44.89 8.09 5.57
C VAL A 65 -46.16 7.28 5.31
N ALA A 66 -46.89 6.98 6.38
CA ALA A 66 -48.13 6.19 6.35
C ALA A 66 -49.29 6.99 5.74
N VAL A 67 -49.95 6.41 4.73
CA VAL A 67 -51.29 6.80 4.29
C VAL A 67 -52.09 5.53 3.99
N SER A 68 -53.26 5.40 4.62
CA SER A 68 -54.21 4.31 4.39
C SER A 68 -54.96 4.53 3.07
N LEU A 69 -55.10 3.47 2.27
CA LEU A 69 -55.98 3.43 1.10
C LEU A 69 -56.84 2.15 1.08
N PRO A 70 -58.05 2.20 0.48
CA PRO A 70 -59.10 1.19 0.64
C PRO A 70 -58.87 -0.06 -0.22
N ARG A 71 -59.56 -1.13 0.21
CA ARG A 71 -59.46 -2.52 -0.28
C ARG A 71 -60.08 -2.68 -1.68
N ALA A 72 -59.30 -3.15 -2.65
CA ALA A 72 -59.76 -3.57 -3.98
C ALA A 72 -60.26 -5.04 -3.98
N PRO A 73 -61.19 -5.43 -4.88
CA PRO A 73 -61.88 -6.73 -4.84
C PRO A 73 -61.05 -7.88 -5.43
N HIS A 74 -61.37 -9.08 -4.94
CA HIS A 74 -60.75 -10.37 -5.28
C HIS A 74 -61.13 -10.82 -6.71
N VAL A 75 -60.15 -11.22 -7.52
CA VAL A 75 -60.35 -11.96 -8.78
C VAL A 75 -59.74 -13.36 -8.61
N PRO A 76 -60.45 -14.46 -8.91
CA PRO A 76 -59.93 -15.82 -8.74
C PRO A 76 -59.11 -16.30 -9.95
N MET A 77 -58.04 -17.05 -9.69
CA MET A 77 -57.21 -17.74 -10.69
C MET A 77 -57.92 -18.98 -11.28
N PRO A 78 -57.68 -19.34 -12.56
CA PRO A 78 -58.17 -20.58 -13.14
C PRO A 78 -57.26 -21.79 -12.82
N ALA A 79 -57.90 -22.96 -12.68
CA ALA A 79 -57.29 -24.26 -12.36
C ALA A 79 -56.58 -24.92 -13.57
N PRO A 80 -55.64 -25.86 -13.35
CA PRO A 80 -54.91 -26.54 -14.41
C PRO A 80 -55.71 -27.72 -15.02
N PRO A 81 -55.48 -28.08 -16.30
CA PRO A 81 -56.16 -29.20 -16.94
C PRO A 81 -55.51 -30.57 -16.59
N PRO A 82 -56.27 -31.68 -16.72
CA PRO A 82 -55.86 -33.00 -16.23
C PRO A 82 -54.96 -33.77 -17.21
N ALA A 83 -54.20 -34.71 -16.63
CA ALA A 83 -53.25 -35.58 -17.32
C ALA A 83 -53.95 -36.69 -18.13
N THR A 84 -53.58 -36.82 -19.41
CA THR A 84 -53.92 -37.97 -20.25
C THR A 84 -52.72 -38.91 -20.38
N ARG A 85 -52.98 -40.19 -20.13
CA ARG A 85 -52.06 -41.31 -20.27
C ARG A 85 -52.15 -41.81 -21.71
N THR A 86 -51.04 -41.86 -22.45
CA THR A 86 -50.98 -42.47 -23.78
C THR A 86 -49.94 -43.60 -23.78
N VAL A 87 -50.37 -44.77 -24.24
CA VAL A 87 -49.60 -46.01 -24.38
C VAL A 87 -48.68 -45.91 -25.61
N ALA A 88 -47.51 -46.56 -25.52
CA ALA A 88 -46.44 -46.55 -26.51
C ALA A 88 -46.71 -47.44 -27.75
N GLU A 89 -46.13 -47.06 -28.89
CA GLU A 89 -45.67 -47.97 -29.95
C GLU A 89 -44.32 -47.49 -30.54
N PRO A 90 -43.52 -48.38 -31.14
CA PRO A 90 -42.07 -48.23 -31.23
C PRO A 90 -41.55 -47.87 -32.62
N GLY A 91 -40.42 -47.16 -32.65
CA GLY A 91 -39.49 -47.19 -33.78
C GLY A 91 -39.21 -45.85 -34.44
N GLN A 92 -38.13 -45.20 -34.04
CA GLN A 92 -37.22 -44.51 -34.97
C GLN A 92 -35.88 -44.25 -34.28
N VAL A 93 -34.85 -44.98 -34.73
CA VAL A 93 -33.46 -44.76 -34.34
C VAL A 93 -33.00 -43.50 -35.08
N SER A 94 -32.77 -42.40 -34.36
CA SER A 94 -32.03 -41.25 -34.88
C SER A 94 -30.53 -41.46 -34.66
N PRO A 95 -29.68 -41.00 -35.59
CA PRO A 95 -28.28 -41.37 -35.64
C PRO A 95 -27.49 -40.71 -34.51
N ALA A 96 -26.43 -41.41 -34.10
CA ALA A 96 -25.51 -41.03 -33.05
C ALA A 96 -25.06 -39.57 -33.19
N ALA A 97 -25.26 -38.79 -32.13
CA ALA A 97 -24.61 -37.51 -31.97
C ALA A 97 -23.09 -37.73 -32.05
N GLU A 98 -22.45 -37.08 -33.01
CA GLU A 98 -21.00 -36.97 -33.05
C GLU A 98 -20.50 -36.42 -31.71
N PRO A 99 -19.37 -36.91 -31.19
CA PRO A 99 -18.84 -36.41 -29.93
C PRO A 99 -18.52 -34.93 -30.08
N SER A 100 -19.29 -34.10 -29.34
CA SER A 100 -19.01 -32.69 -29.15
C SER A 100 -17.53 -32.54 -28.81
N ALA A 101 -16.80 -31.80 -29.64
CA ALA A 101 -15.41 -31.49 -29.43
C ALA A 101 -15.24 -30.98 -27.99
N VAL A 102 -14.50 -31.72 -27.17
CA VAL A 102 -14.16 -31.32 -25.80
C VAL A 102 -13.48 -29.96 -25.91
N VAL A 103 -14.19 -28.90 -25.52
CA VAL A 103 -13.58 -27.58 -25.35
C VAL A 103 -12.62 -27.76 -24.19
N VAL A 104 -11.34 -27.99 -24.51
CA VAL A 104 -10.27 -28.07 -23.51
C VAL A 104 -10.16 -26.68 -22.91
N GLY A 105 -10.79 -26.48 -21.74
CA GLY A 105 -10.69 -25.24 -20.98
C GLY A 105 -9.23 -24.97 -20.58
N LYS A 106 -8.91 -23.71 -20.30
CA LYS A 106 -7.54 -23.31 -19.92
C LYS A 106 -7.07 -24.10 -18.71
N THR A 107 -5.81 -24.51 -18.73
CA THR A 107 -5.21 -25.15 -17.56
C THR A 107 -4.98 -24.13 -16.44
N LEU A 108 -4.79 -24.62 -15.22
CA LEU A 108 -4.45 -23.79 -14.08
C LEU A 108 -3.15 -23.00 -14.33
N GLY A 109 -2.12 -23.63 -14.89
CA GLY A 109 -0.85 -23.03 -15.25
C GLY A 109 -1.00 -21.90 -16.27
N GLU A 110 -1.71 -22.16 -17.36
CA GLU A 110 -2.00 -21.14 -18.39
C GLU A 110 -2.73 -19.92 -17.80
N LEU A 111 -3.72 -20.16 -16.94
CA LEU A 111 -4.46 -19.07 -16.31
C LEU A 111 -3.60 -18.28 -15.31
N ILE A 112 -2.69 -18.95 -14.59
CA ILE A 112 -1.74 -18.29 -13.69
C ILE A 112 -0.82 -17.36 -14.48
N ASP A 113 -0.26 -17.83 -15.60
CA ASP A 113 0.63 -17.02 -16.43
C ASP A 113 -0.10 -15.79 -17.00
N LEU A 114 -1.33 -15.97 -17.49
CA LEU A 114 -2.17 -14.86 -17.94
C LEU A 114 -2.50 -13.89 -16.79
N HIS A 115 -2.80 -14.41 -15.59
CA HIS A 115 -3.10 -13.58 -14.43
C HIS A 115 -1.89 -12.75 -14.00
N LEU A 116 -0.72 -13.38 -13.94
CA LEU A 116 0.53 -12.71 -13.59
C LEU A 116 0.93 -11.69 -14.66
N ALA A 117 0.74 -11.99 -15.95
CA ALA A 117 0.93 -11.04 -17.04
C ALA A 117 -0.02 -9.83 -16.91
N ASN A 118 -1.31 -10.06 -16.68
CA ASN A 118 -2.30 -9.01 -16.47
C ASN A 118 -1.91 -8.08 -15.29
N LEU A 119 -1.40 -8.65 -14.20
CA LEU A 119 -0.91 -7.86 -13.06
C LEU A 119 0.32 -6.99 -13.39
N ARG A 120 1.09 -7.32 -14.44
CA ARG A 120 2.22 -6.50 -14.91
C ARG A 120 1.76 -5.27 -15.70
N HIS A 121 0.56 -5.30 -16.27
CA HIS A 121 0.00 -4.18 -17.03
C HIS A 121 -0.64 -3.09 -16.15
N GLY A 122 -0.84 -3.34 -14.85
CA GLY A 122 -1.33 -2.34 -13.89
C GLY A 122 -0.22 -1.44 -13.31
N PRO A 123 -0.58 -0.34 -12.60
CA PRO A 123 0.37 0.60 -11.98
C PRO A 123 1.24 -0.01 -10.87
N LYS A 124 1.05 -1.30 -10.54
CA LYS A 124 1.76 -2.05 -9.51
C LYS A 124 2.73 -3.06 -10.13
N ARG A 125 3.72 -2.58 -10.88
CA ARG A 125 4.76 -3.44 -11.47
C ARG A 125 5.53 -4.20 -10.38
N ALA A 126 5.75 -5.50 -10.62
CA ALA A 126 6.70 -6.39 -9.92
C ALA A 126 6.95 -6.14 -8.41
N THR A 127 5.89 -5.96 -7.62
CA THR A 127 6.03 -5.74 -6.17
C THR A 127 6.33 -7.05 -5.42
N PRO A 128 6.84 -7.00 -4.17
CA PRO A 128 6.94 -8.19 -3.31
C PRO A 128 5.60 -8.96 -3.19
N ALA A 129 4.46 -8.27 -3.24
CA ALA A 129 3.14 -8.89 -3.22
C ALA A 129 2.86 -9.75 -4.47
N THR A 130 3.44 -9.40 -5.62
CA THR A 130 3.36 -10.20 -6.85
C THR A 130 4.22 -11.47 -6.73
N ARG A 131 5.37 -11.39 -6.07
CA ARG A 131 6.22 -12.57 -5.79
C ARG A 131 5.56 -13.53 -4.81
N ASP A 132 5.02 -13.00 -3.71
CA ASP A 132 4.24 -13.78 -2.72
C ASP A 132 3.06 -14.48 -3.41
N ARG A 133 2.37 -13.78 -4.32
CA ARG A 133 1.31 -14.37 -5.14
C ARG A 133 1.83 -15.48 -6.03
N GLN A 134 2.88 -15.24 -6.81
CA GLN A 134 3.46 -16.25 -7.70
C GLN A 134 3.88 -17.51 -6.92
N ALA A 135 4.52 -17.36 -5.77
CA ALA A 135 4.89 -18.48 -4.91
C ALA A 135 3.66 -19.26 -4.41
N ALA A 136 2.58 -18.57 -4.03
CA ALA A 136 1.34 -19.21 -3.61
C ALA A 136 0.66 -19.97 -4.76
N LEU A 137 0.64 -19.40 -5.97
CA LEU A 137 0.01 -20.01 -7.14
C LEU A 137 0.82 -21.20 -7.66
N LYS A 138 2.16 -21.12 -7.64
CA LYS A 138 3.02 -22.27 -7.93
C LYS A 138 2.74 -23.42 -6.96
N LEU A 139 2.63 -23.10 -5.68
CA LEU A 139 2.33 -24.10 -4.65
C LEU A 139 0.96 -24.75 -4.86
N LEU A 140 -0.03 -24.00 -5.37
CA LEU A 140 -1.32 -24.57 -5.73
C LEU A 140 -1.17 -25.62 -6.84
N VAL A 141 -0.46 -25.29 -7.93
CA VAL A 141 -0.20 -26.23 -9.03
C VAL A 141 0.52 -27.49 -8.52
N GLU A 142 1.56 -27.32 -7.69
CA GLU A 142 2.26 -28.46 -7.06
C GLU A 142 1.35 -29.31 -6.16
N THR A 143 0.23 -28.77 -5.68
CA THR A 143 -0.70 -29.46 -4.77
C THR A 143 -1.78 -30.22 -5.52
N VAL A 144 -2.40 -29.60 -6.52
CA VAL A 144 -3.63 -30.11 -7.18
C VAL A 144 -3.40 -30.54 -8.63
N GLY A 145 -2.19 -30.35 -9.14
CA GLY A 145 -1.81 -30.61 -10.52
C GLY A 145 -2.15 -29.46 -11.46
N ASP A 146 -1.52 -29.46 -12.64
CA ASP A 146 -1.86 -28.55 -13.73
C ASP A 146 -2.95 -29.17 -14.61
N ARG A 147 -4.20 -28.99 -14.19
CA ARG A 147 -5.39 -29.50 -14.88
C ARG A 147 -6.34 -28.37 -15.26
N PRO A 148 -7.32 -28.60 -16.16
CA PRO A 148 -8.29 -27.57 -16.53
C PRO A 148 -8.91 -26.89 -15.32
N ILE A 149 -9.00 -25.55 -15.36
CA ILE A 149 -9.49 -24.76 -14.21
C ILE A 149 -10.93 -25.14 -13.83
N ALA A 150 -11.74 -25.55 -14.81
CA ALA A 150 -13.11 -26.00 -14.62
C ALA A 150 -13.24 -27.26 -13.77
N ASP A 151 -12.18 -28.07 -13.68
CA ASP A 151 -12.20 -29.32 -12.91
C ASP A 151 -11.87 -29.09 -11.42
N LEU A 152 -11.49 -27.88 -11.02
CA LEU A 152 -11.18 -27.56 -9.63
C LEU A 152 -12.46 -27.49 -8.79
N THR A 153 -12.45 -28.20 -7.67
CA THR A 153 -13.59 -28.36 -6.77
C THR A 153 -13.30 -27.77 -5.39
N PRO A 154 -14.33 -27.61 -4.53
CA PRO A 154 -14.11 -27.27 -3.13
C PRO A 154 -13.21 -28.26 -2.38
N ALA A 155 -13.14 -29.54 -2.80
CA ALA A 155 -12.25 -30.52 -2.18
C ALA A 155 -10.77 -30.16 -2.39
N ASP A 156 -10.42 -29.67 -3.58
CA ASP A 156 -9.06 -29.19 -3.89
C ASP A 156 -8.66 -28.00 -3.02
N ALA A 157 -9.63 -27.12 -2.76
CA ALA A 157 -9.44 -25.97 -1.89
C ALA A 157 -9.10 -26.40 -0.45
N ILE A 158 -9.74 -27.47 0.05
CA ILE A 158 -9.44 -28.07 1.36
C ILE A 158 -8.04 -28.69 1.36
N VAL A 159 -7.70 -29.49 0.34
CA VAL A 159 -6.38 -30.11 0.20
C VAL A 159 -5.27 -29.06 0.23
N PHE A 160 -5.44 -27.96 -0.51
CA PHE A 160 -4.50 -26.86 -0.49
C PHE A 160 -4.43 -26.16 0.87
N ALA A 161 -5.56 -25.93 1.53
CA ALA A 161 -5.59 -25.30 2.86
C ALA A 161 -4.87 -26.15 3.92
N ASP A 162 -4.99 -27.48 3.86
CA ASP A 162 -4.32 -28.42 4.75
C ASP A 162 -2.82 -28.51 4.47
N LEU A 163 -2.43 -28.49 3.20
CA LEU A 163 -1.02 -28.41 2.80
C LEU A 163 -0.36 -27.14 3.36
N ILE A 164 -1.01 -25.99 3.19
CA ILE A 164 -0.53 -24.70 3.69
C ILE A 164 -0.45 -24.69 5.23
N ALA A 165 -1.37 -25.36 5.92
CA ALA A 165 -1.34 -25.47 7.38
C ALA A 165 -0.12 -26.27 7.89
N ALA A 166 0.35 -27.25 7.12
CA ALA A 166 1.51 -28.07 7.42
C ALA A 166 2.83 -27.54 6.81
N TRP A 167 2.79 -26.44 6.06
CA TRP A 167 3.96 -25.96 5.31
C TRP A 167 5.07 -25.45 6.23
N PRO A 168 6.32 -25.94 6.10
CA PRO A 168 7.41 -25.59 7.00
C PRO A 168 7.89 -24.15 6.82
N LYS A 169 8.24 -23.51 7.93
CA LYS A 169 8.86 -22.18 7.95
C LYS A 169 10.28 -22.27 7.41
N ARG A 170 10.62 -21.42 6.43
CA ARG A 170 11.95 -21.39 5.78
C ARG A 170 12.34 -22.77 5.22
N ARG A 171 11.51 -23.34 4.34
CA ARG A 171 11.76 -24.63 3.65
C ARG A 171 13.21 -24.77 3.17
N GLN A 172 13.81 -23.69 2.65
CA GLN A 172 15.19 -23.69 2.14
C GLN A 172 16.26 -24.10 3.18
N ASN A 173 15.95 -24.04 4.48
CA ASN A 173 16.87 -24.46 5.55
C ASN A 173 16.85 -25.97 5.81
N TYR A 174 16.04 -26.73 5.06
CA TYR A 174 15.90 -28.17 5.22
C TYR A 174 16.30 -28.86 3.91
N PRO A 175 17.59 -29.18 3.71
CA PRO A 175 18.08 -29.80 2.49
C PRO A 175 17.35 -31.10 2.13
N HIS A 176 16.96 -31.89 3.14
CA HIS A 176 16.18 -33.13 2.96
C HIS A 176 14.75 -32.93 2.43
N LEU A 177 14.30 -31.68 2.27
CA LEU A 177 13.01 -31.31 1.68
C LEU A 177 13.17 -30.64 0.30
N ALA A 178 14.38 -30.55 -0.24
CA ALA A 178 14.67 -29.83 -1.48
C ALA A 178 13.96 -30.48 -2.68
N ASP A 179 14.12 -31.79 -2.84
CA ASP A 179 13.67 -32.54 -4.03
C ASP A 179 12.28 -33.16 -3.88
N LEU A 180 11.57 -32.85 -2.80
CA LEU A 180 10.22 -33.36 -2.53
C LEU A 180 9.15 -32.46 -3.18
N THR A 181 8.06 -33.09 -3.62
CA THR A 181 6.83 -32.40 -4.05
C THR A 181 6.18 -31.68 -2.88
N ALA A 182 5.32 -30.69 -3.15
CA ALA A 182 4.66 -29.94 -2.09
C ALA A 182 3.87 -30.84 -1.09
N PRO A 183 3.08 -31.82 -1.53
CA PRO A 183 2.39 -32.75 -0.62
C PRO A 183 3.37 -33.56 0.26
N GLU A 184 4.47 -34.05 -0.32
CA GLU A 184 5.50 -34.78 0.42
C GLU A 184 6.22 -33.89 1.44
N VAL A 185 6.53 -32.65 1.08
CA VAL A 185 7.10 -31.65 2.00
C VAL A 185 6.18 -31.43 3.20
N ALA A 186 4.89 -31.23 2.96
CA ALA A 186 3.91 -31.01 4.02
C ALA A 186 3.76 -32.25 4.93
N ALA A 187 3.70 -33.44 4.35
CA ALA A 187 3.64 -34.70 5.09
C ALA A 187 4.89 -34.92 5.95
N ARG A 188 6.08 -34.70 5.38
CA ARG A 188 7.37 -34.84 6.07
C ARG A 188 7.53 -33.81 7.18
N ALA A 189 7.16 -32.56 6.93
CA ALA A 189 7.20 -31.48 7.91
C ALA A 189 6.26 -31.77 9.09
N LYS A 190 5.05 -32.28 8.82
CA LYS A 190 4.08 -32.70 9.84
C LYS A 190 4.62 -33.88 10.66
N GLY A 191 5.15 -34.91 10.02
CA GLY A 191 5.73 -36.08 10.69
C GLY A 191 6.95 -35.72 11.57
N ALA A 192 7.82 -34.83 11.08
CA ALA A 192 8.99 -34.34 11.81
C ALA A 192 8.67 -33.19 12.80
N LYS A 193 7.40 -32.77 12.92
CA LYS A 193 6.95 -31.66 13.78
C LYS A 193 7.75 -30.36 13.56
N LEU A 194 8.09 -30.06 12.31
CA LEU A 194 8.84 -28.84 11.97
C LEU A 194 8.00 -27.59 12.27
N PRO A 195 8.63 -26.46 12.66
CA PRO A 195 7.93 -25.19 12.80
C PRO A 195 7.24 -24.80 11.48
N VAL A 196 5.93 -24.59 11.52
CA VAL A 196 5.14 -24.23 10.33
C VAL A 196 5.06 -22.72 10.12
N ILE A 197 4.67 -22.30 8.91
CA ILE A 197 4.34 -20.90 8.63
C ILE A 197 3.18 -20.43 9.51
N GLY A 198 3.24 -19.18 9.99
CA GLY A 198 2.20 -18.65 10.87
C GLY A 198 0.87 -18.43 10.12
N LEU A 199 -0.27 -18.53 10.82
CA LEU A 199 -1.61 -18.42 10.21
C LEU A 199 -1.83 -17.17 9.33
N GLY A 200 -1.08 -16.08 9.55
CA GLY A 200 -1.22 -14.86 8.75
C GLY A 200 -0.61 -15.02 7.36
N THR A 201 0.51 -15.76 7.27
CA THR A 201 1.11 -16.18 6.00
C THR A 201 0.21 -17.19 5.31
N GLN A 202 -0.33 -18.17 6.05
CA GLN A 202 -1.29 -19.13 5.52
C GLN A 202 -2.50 -18.43 4.88
N HIS A 203 -3.09 -17.45 5.59
CA HIS A 203 -4.19 -16.65 5.06
C HIS A 203 -3.83 -15.90 3.79
N LYS A 204 -2.62 -15.32 3.71
CA LYS A 204 -2.15 -14.64 2.49
C LYS A 204 -2.10 -15.59 1.30
N HIS A 205 -1.55 -16.81 1.45
CA HIS A 205 -1.54 -17.81 0.38
C HIS A 205 -2.96 -18.08 -0.13
N LEU A 206 -3.91 -18.31 0.78
CA LEU A 206 -5.31 -18.49 0.43
C LEU A 206 -5.91 -17.28 -0.28
N MET A 207 -5.61 -16.06 0.16
CA MET A 207 -6.10 -14.83 -0.48
C MET A 207 -5.50 -14.62 -1.88
N HIS A 208 -4.27 -15.06 -2.11
CA HIS A 208 -3.67 -15.02 -3.45
C HIS A 208 -4.36 -15.99 -4.41
N VAL A 209 -4.66 -17.21 -3.96
CA VAL A 209 -5.42 -18.19 -4.75
C VAL A 209 -6.86 -17.72 -4.96
N ASN A 210 -7.53 -17.24 -3.91
CA ASN A 210 -8.89 -16.72 -3.99
C ASN A 210 -9.00 -15.56 -5.00
N ALA A 211 -7.97 -14.71 -5.11
CA ALA A 211 -7.94 -13.64 -6.10
C ALA A 211 -7.83 -14.16 -7.54
N LEU A 212 -7.06 -15.23 -7.79
CA LEU A 212 -7.00 -15.89 -9.10
C LEU A 212 -8.36 -16.50 -9.45
N MET A 213 -8.98 -17.23 -8.53
CA MET A 213 -10.27 -17.90 -8.78
C MET A 213 -11.40 -16.89 -9.04
N ASN A 214 -11.44 -15.77 -8.30
CA ASN A 214 -12.38 -14.69 -8.59
C ASN A 214 -12.14 -14.04 -9.97
N TRP A 215 -10.89 -13.99 -10.43
CA TRP A 215 -10.57 -13.51 -11.76
C TRP A 215 -11.00 -14.52 -12.84
N ALA A 216 -10.83 -15.82 -12.59
CA ALA A 216 -11.34 -16.89 -13.45
C ALA A 216 -12.86 -16.81 -13.64
N VAL A 217 -13.62 -16.56 -12.56
CA VAL A 217 -15.07 -16.33 -12.62
C VAL A 217 -15.41 -15.13 -13.51
N LYS A 218 -14.69 -14.01 -13.36
CA LYS A 218 -14.92 -12.81 -14.17
C LYS A 218 -14.64 -13.01 -15.67
N LEU A 219 -13.71 -13.90 -16.00
CA LEU A 219 -13.41 -14.29 -17.37
C LEU A 219 -14.41 -15.32 -17.93
N GLY A 220 -15.30 -15.87 -17.09
CA GLY A 220 -16.24 -16.92 -17.48
C GLY A 220 -15.60 -18.32 -17.60
N GLU A 221 -14.36 -18.50 -17.14
CA GLU A 221 -13.66 -19.80 -17.20
C GLU A 221 -14.25 -20.81 -16.21
N ILE A 222 -14.80 -20.33 -15.10
CA ILE A 222 -15.51 -21.13 -14.10
C ILE A 222 -16.78 -20.39 -13.64
N PRO A 223 -17.88 -21.09 -13.33
CA PRO A 223 -19.14 -20.43 -12.93
C PRO A 223 -19.08 -19.89 -11.49
N THR A 224 -18.31 -20.55 -10.62
CA THR A 224 -18.21 -20.22 -9.20
C THR A 224 -16.79 -20.45 -8.69
N ASN A 225 -16.40 -19.73 -7.64
CA ASN A 225 -15.08 -19.86 -7.04
C ASN A 225 -15.03 -21.02 -6.00
N PRO A 226 -14.24 -22.08 -6.23
CA PRO A 226 -14.18 -23.23 -5.32
C PRO A 226 -13.55 -22.91 -3.94
N PHE A 227 -12.78 -21.83 -3.82
CA PHE A 227 -12.14 -21.38 -2.58
C PHE A 227 -13.04 -20.52 -1.69
N HIS A 228 -14.23 -20.14 -2.17
CA HIS A 228 -15.17 -19.31 -1.41
C HIS A 228 -15.65 -20.01 -0.11
N TYR A 229 -15.69 -21.34 -0.11
CA TYR A 229 -16.18 -22.16 1.01
C TYR A 229 -15.15 -22.39 2.12
N ILE A 230 -13.89 -21.97 1.95
CA ILE A 230 -12.90 -22.10 3.02
C ILE A 230 -13.25 -21.12 4.15
N ASP A 231 -13.56 -21.66 5.33
CA ASP A 231 -13.71 -20.83 6.52
C ASP A 231 -12.36 -20.18 6.89
N THR A 232 -12.30 -18.86 6.73
CA THR A 232 -11.12 -18.08 7.05
C THR A 232 -11.08 -17.57 8.50
N SER A 233 -12.12 -17.83 9.29
CA SER A 233 -12.24 -17.39 10.69
C SER A 233 -11.06 -17.86 11.55
N ARG A 234 -10.56 -19.09 11.29
CA ARG A 234 -9.42 -19.68 11.99
C ARG A 234 -8.12 -18.89 11.83
N TYR A 235 -7.94 -18.18 10.72
CA TYR A 235 -6.71 -17.40 10.49
C TYR A 235 -6.68 -16.05 11.20
N ARG A 236 -7.86 -15.57 11.64
CA ARG A 236 -8.01 -14.30 12.35
C ARG A 236 -7.73 -14.44 13.84
N LYS A 237 -7.85 -15.66 14.37
CA LYS A 237 -7.68 -15.97 15.80
C LYS A 237 -6.26 -16.47 16.11
N ASP A 238 -5.82 -16.29 17.36
CA ASP A 238 -4.61 -16.90 17.90
C ASP A 238 -4.88 -18.33 18.37
N GLU A 239 -3.86 -19.01 18.88
CA GLU A 239 -3.94 -20.38 19.39
C GLU A 239 -4.97 -20.57 20.52
N ASN A 240 -5.38 -19.48 21.19
CA ASN A 240 -6.37 -19.47 22.27
C ASN A 240 -7.76 -19.00 21.79
N GLY A 241 -7.99 -18.94 20.48
CA GLY A 241 -9.27 -18.50 19.92
C GLY A 241 -9.56 -17.01 20.05
N ARG A 242 -8.61 -16.21 20.55
CA ARG A 242 -8.75 -14.75 20.68
C ARG A 242 -8.37 -14.09 19.36
N MET A 243 -8.98 -12.95 19.03
CA MET A 243 -8.57 -12.20 17.85
C MET A 243 -7.09 -11.86 17.96
N ARG A 244 -6.30 -12.16 16.92
CA ARG A 244 -4.86 -11.89 16.94
C ARG A 244 -4.61 -10.43 17.26
N LYS A 245 -3.96 -10.19 18.40
CA LYS A 245 -3.54 -8.84 18.77
C LYS A 245 -2.58 -8.35 17.69
N LYS A 246 -2.90 -7.19 17.11
CA LYS A 246 -2.01 -6.46 16.20
C LYS A 246 -0.69 -6.12 16.93
N LYS A 247 0.24 -5.50 16.19
CA LYS A 247 1.44 -4.90 16.78
C LYS A 247 1.07 -4.06 18.00
N ASP A 248 1.90 -4.13 19.02
CA ASP A 248 1.65 -3.39 20.26
C ASP A 248 2.04 -1.92 20.11
N VAL A 249 1.65 -1.09 21.07
CA VAL A 249 2.09 0.30 21.17
C VAL A 249 3.27 0.36 22.14
N PHE A 250 4.26 1.22 21.89
CA PHE A 250 5.32 1.48 22.85
C PHE A 250 4.74 2.25 24.05
N SER A 251 5.03 1.80 25.26
CA SER A 251 4.77 2.54 26.49
C SER A 251 5.72 3.72 26.62
N LYS A 252 5.48 4.61 27.60
CA LYS A 252 6.41 5.70 27.93
C LYS A 252 7.79 5.17 28.31
N ALA A 253 7.86 4.07 29.06
CA ALA A 253 9.12 3.44 29.44
C ALA A 253 9.86 2.86 28.23
N ASP A 254 9.14 2.26 27.27
CA ASP A 254 9.77 1.80 26.03
C ASP A 254 10.36 2.97 25.24
N LEU A 255 9.61 4.08 25.09
CA LEU A 255 10.09 5.25 24.36
C LEU A 255 11.30 5.89 25.05
N ALA A 256 11.29 5.97 26.39
CA ALA A 256 12.44 6.43 27.16
C ALA A 256 13.68 5.56 26.95
N ALA A 257 13.54 4.23 26.92
CA ALA A 257 14.66 3.33 26.63
C ALA A 257 15.15 3.43 25.17
N ILE A 258 14.23 3.56 24.22
CA ILE A 258 14.54 3.69 22.78
C ILE A 258 15.33 4.96 22.50
N PHE A 259 14.97 6.06 23.13
CA PHE A 259 15.59 7.37 22.94
C PHE A 259 16.49 7.77 24.10
N ASP A 260 17.00 6.80 24.86
CA ASP A 260 17.96 7.04 25.93
C ASP A 260 19.19 7.79 25.37
N PRO A 261 19.63 8.88 26.02
CA PRO A 261 20.73 9.69 25.49
C PRO A 261 22.04 8.93 25.30
N ALA A 262 22.37 7.96 26.16
CA ALA A 262 23.60 7.17 26.01
C ALA A 262 23.50 6.25 24.79
N HIS A 263 22.36 5.59 24.59
CA HIS A 263 22.11 4.79 23.39
C HIS A 263 22.17 5.65 22.13
N MET A 264 21.47 6.80 22.14
CA MET A 264 21.41 7.69 20.98
C MET A 264 22.77 8.30 20.64
N ARG A 265 23.62 8.64 21.63
CA ARG A 265 25.01 9.08 21.40
C ARG A 265 25.88 7.98 20.77
N SER A 266 25.69 6.71 21.16
CA SER A 266 26.46 5.57 20.64
C SER A 266 26.21 5.26 19.16
N HIS A 267 25.10 5.73 18.59
CA HIS A 267 24.75 5.47 17.20
C HIS A 267 25.66 6.26 16.25
N ASN A 268 26.54 5.53 15.56
CA ASN A 268 27.58 6.06 14.67
C ASN A 268 27.23 6.00 13.17
N ALA A 269 26.02 5.57 12.83
CA ALA A 269 25.48 5.61 11.48
C ALA A 269 24.22 6.48 11.48
N PRO A 270 24.05 7.38 10.51
CA PRO A 270 23.00 8.39 10.56
C PRO A 270 21.59 7.80 10.55
N HIS A 271 21.37 6.72 9.81
CA HIS A 271 20.08 6.02 9.76
C HIS A 271 19.69 5.35 11.08
N LYS A 272 20.66 5.11 11.97
CA LYS A 272 20.41 4.58 13.31
C LYS A 272 19.96 5.68 14.26
N TYR A 273 20.41 6.91 14.05
CA TYR A 273 20.04 8.07 14.85
C TYR A 273 18.74 8.72 14.35
N TRP A 274 18.73 9.17 13.09
CA TRP A 274 17.65 9.98 12.55
C TRP A 274 16.40 9.18 12.14
N ALA A 275 16.54 7.96 11.59
CA ALA A 275 15.36 7.26 11.08
C ALA A 275 14.34 6.89 12.19
N PRO A 276 14.75 6.47 13.41
CA PRO A 276 13.82 6.30 14.53
C PRO A 276 13.18 7.61 14.99
N LEU A 277 13.94 8.71 15.03
CA LEU A 277 13.43 10.04 15.41
C LEU A 277 12.38 10.53 14.41
N ILE A 278 12.68 10.48 13.11
CA ILE A 278 11.73 10.79 12.05
C ILE A 278 10.48 9.92 12.21
N GLY A 279 10.64 8.59 12.33
CA GLY A 279 9.51 7.68 12.50
C GLY A 279 8.67 7.94 13.75
N HIS A 280 9.26 8.47 14.82
CA HIS A 280 8.55 8.85 16.05
C HIS A 280 7.69 10.09 15.86
N PHE A 281 8.26 11.14 15.27
CA PHE A 281 7.60 12.45 15.16
C PHE A 281 6.69 12.57 13.93
N THR A 282 6.90 11.77 12.88
CA THR A 282 6.10 11.86 11.64
C THR A 282 5.27 10.61 11.35
N GLY A 283 5.57 9.49 12.01
CA GLY A 283 4.88 8.21 11.77
C GLY A 283 5.10 7.66 10.37
N MET A 284 6.06 8.16 9.60
CA MET A 284 6.39 7.66 8.27
C MET A 284 6.73 6.16 8.29
N ARG A 285 6.45 5.47 7.19
CA ARG A 285 6.86 4.07 7.04
C ARG A 285 8.38 4.01 6.92
N VAL A 286 8.99 2.96 7.48
CA VAL A 286 10.46 2.81 7.48
C VAL A 286 11.10 2.91 6.09
N ASN A 287 10.43 2.38 5.05
CA ASN A 287 10.95 2.48 3.69
C ASN A 287 10.77 3.88 3.10
N GLU A 288 9.70 4.60 3.47
CA GLU A 288 9.52 6.01 3.09
C GLU A 288 10.68 6.83 3.65
N ILE A 289 11.08 6.60 4.91
CA ILE A 289 12.22 7.30 5.56
C ILE A 289 13.55 6.89 4.93
N ALA A 290 13.79 5.59 4.78
CA ALA A 290 15.10 5.07 4.38
C ALA A 290 15.44 5.30 2.90
N GLN A 291 14.44 5.59 2.06
CA GLN A 291 14.61 5.82 0.62
C GLN A 291 14.67 7.31 0.25
N LEU A 292 14.64 8.22 1.23
CA LEU A 292 14.67 9.67 0.95
C LEU A 292 15.98 10.06 0.28
N TYR A 293 15.85 10.83 -0.80
CA TYR A 293 16.91 11.65 -1.36
C TYR A 293 17.00 12.97 -0.59
N LEU A 294 18.10 13.70 -0.76
CA LEU A 294 18.21 15.06 -0.24
C LEU A 294 17.15 15.98 -0.86
N ASP A 295 16.84 15.79 -2.14
CA ASP A 295 15.84 16.58 -2.87
C ASP A 295 14.40 16.28 -2.42
N ASP A 296 14.19 15.17 -1.71
CA ASP A 296 12.91 14.88 -1.05
C ASP A 296 12.75 15.67 0.27
N VAL A 297 13.80 16.29 0.78
CA VAL A 297 13.75 17.14 1.98
C VAL A 297 13.89 18.60 1.57
N VAL A 298 12.74 19.21 1.26
CA VAL A 298 12.68 20.45 0.48
C VAL A 298 11.80 21.49 1.17
N ARG A 299 12.21 22.76 1.10
CA ARG A 299 11.36 23.89 1.52
C ARG A 299 10.38 24.23 0.39
N LYS A 300 9.09 24.26 0.69
CA LYS A 300 8.03 24.59 -0.25
C LYS A 300 7.08 25.65 0.36
N PRO A 301 6.53 26.56 -0.48
CA PRO A 301 5.48 27.46 -0.06
C PRO A 301 4.16 26.72 0.14
N TYR A 302 3.44 27.06 1.21
CA TYR A 302 2.07 26.62 1.48
C TYR A 302 1.24 27.83 1.93
N LEU A 303 0.02 27.95 1.43
CA LEU A 303 -0.90 29.01 1.83
C LEU A 303 -1.75 28.54 3.02
N ASP A 304 -1.95 29.41 4.01
CA ASP A 304 -2.95 29.22 5.05
C ASP A 304 -4.36 29.64 4.60
N GLU A 305 -5.33 29.54 5.50
CA GLU A 305 -6.74 29.87 5.24
C GLU A 305 -6.95 31.36 4.89
N ASP A 306 -6.04 32.23 5.33
CA ASP A 306 -6.05 33.67 5.05
C ASP A 306 -5.28 34.03 3.76
N GLY A 307 -4.70 33.03 3.08
CA GLY A 307 -3.92 33.20 1.85
C GLY A 307 -2.49 33.69 2.09
N ILE A 308 -1.97 33.58 3.32
CA ILE A 308 -0.59 33.94 3.66
C ILE A 308 0.33 32.76 3.35
N GLU A 309 1.45 33.03 2.67
CA GLU A 309 2.44 32.02 2.31
C GLU A 309 3.41 31.72 3.47
N HIS A 310 3.55 30.43 3.78
CA HIS A 310 4.50 29.89 4.75
C HIS A 310 5.50 28.97 4.06
N GLN A 311 6.79 29.17 4.35
CA GLN A 311 7.87 28.32 3.82
C GLN A 311 8.11 27.14 4.77
N VAL A 312 7.70 25.94 4.36
CA VAL A 312 7.74 24.75 5.20
C VAL A 312 8.75 23.76 4.65
N LEU A 313 9.68 23.29 5.49
CA LEU A 313 10.53 22.16 5.17
C LEU A 313 9.70 20.88 5.27
N VAL A 314 9.63 20.08 4.21
CA VAL A 314 8.82 18.86 4.16
C VAL A 314 9.65 17.64 3.75
N PHE A 315 9.25 16.48 4.26
CA PHE A 315 9.54 15.19 3.64
C PHE A 315 8.54 14.98 2.49
N ASN A 316 8.98 15.16 1.26
CA ASN A 316 8.20 14.95 0.03
C ASN A 316 8.27 13.47 -0.37
N ILE A 317 7.25 12.70 -0.03
CA ILE A 317 7.21 11.26 -0.31
C ILE A 317 6.62 11.06 -1.71
N THR A 318 7.46 10.69 -2.68
CA THR A 318 7.03 10.37 -4.04
C THR A 318 7.72 9.08 -4.53
N PRO A 319 7.27 8.49 -5.65
CA PRO A 319 7.96 7.39 -6.31
C PRO A 319 8.87 7.87 -7.45
N ASP A 320 9.24 9.16 -7.50
CA ASP A 320 9.85 9.78 -8.68
C ASP A 320 11.36 9.54 -8.76
N GLY A 321 12.02 9.39 -7.60
CA GLY A 321 13.45 9.07 -7.53
C GLY A 321 13.76 7.63 -7.94
N GLU A 322 14.98 7.42 -8.45
CA GLU A 322 15.42 6.09 -8.89
C GLU A 322 15.32 5.05 -7.77
N GLY A 323 14.64 3.93 -8.04
CA GLY A 323 14.47 2.86 -7.05
C GLY A 323 13.50 3.18 -5.90
N GLN A 324 12.95 4.40 -5.82
CA GLN A 324 11.92 4.71 -4.83
C GLN A 324 10.63 3.97 -5.15
N SER A 325 9.87 3.68 -4.10
CA SER A 325 8.54 3.11 -4.27
C SER A 325 7.60 3.56 -3.16
N VAL A 326 6.35 3.80 -3.55
CA VAL A 326 5.27 4.10 -2.62
C VAL A 326 4.25 2.97 -2.70
N LYS A 327 3.82 2.48 -1.52
CA LYS A 327 2.96 1.30 -1.43
C LYS A 327 1.56 1.52 -2.03
N THR A 328 1.06 2.75 -1.96
CA THR A 328 -0.29 3.16 -2.37
C THR A 328 -0.26 4.60 -2.88
N SER A 329 -1.21 5.00 -3.73
CA SER A 329 -1.36 6.39 -4.18
C SER A 329 -1.46 7.37 -3.00
N TYR A 330 -2.25 7.04 -1.98
CA TYR A 330 -2.36 7.82 -0.74
C TYR A 330 -1.04 7.95 0.06
N GLY A 331 -0.01 7.17 -0.28
CA GLY A 331 1.30 7.34 0.34
C GLY A 331 2.07 8.53 -0.20
N ILE A 332 1.71 9.02 -1.40
CA ILE A 332 2.31 10.19 -2.04
C ILE A 332 1.79 11.43 -1.31
N ARG A 333 2.68 12.11 -0.59
CA ARG A 333 2.33 13.26 0.26
C ARG A 333 3.56 14.04 0.69
N ALA A 334 3.35 15.29 1.08
CA ALA A 334 4.32 16.07 1.84
C ALA A 334 4.01 15.95 3.34
N ILE A 335 5.03 15.73 4.17
CA ILE A 335 4.89 15.78 5.63
C ILE A 335 5.83 16.85 6.16
N PRO A 336 5.34 17.82 6.95
CA PRO A 336 6.19 18.85 7.52
C PRO A 336 7.23 18.23 8.45
N VAL A 337 8.47 18.72 8.38
CA VAL A 337 9.54 18.35 9.31
C VAL A 337 9.23 19.02 10.65
N PRO A 338 8.93 18.26 11.72
CA PRO A 338 8.53 18.85 12.99
C PRO A 338 9.64 19.70 13.61
N GLN A 339 9.28 20.82 14.24
CA GLN A 339 10.24 21.78 14.83
C GLN A 339 11.26 21.12 15.77
N VAL A 340 10.83 20.11 16.55
CA VAL A 340 11.73 19.33 17.43
C VAL A 340 12.90 18.66 16.70
N LEU A 341 12.75 18.27 15.42
CA LEU A 341 13.85 17.75 14.62
C LEU A 341 14.79 18.87 14.16
N LEU A 342 14.23 20.04 13.83
CA LEU A 342 15.00 21.23 13.43
C LEU A 342 15.84 21.74 14.60
N ASP A 343 15.25 21.84 15.79
CA ASP A 343 15.93 22.23 17.04
C ASP A 343 17.05 21.24 17.40
N LEU A 344 16.81 19.95 17.14
CA LEU A 344 17.83 18.91 17.30
C LEU A 344 18.95 19.00 16.26
N GLY A 345 18.85 19.87 15.24
CA GLY A 345 19.90 20.11 14.25
C GLY A 345 19.81 19.24 13.01
N PHE A 346 18.61 18.84 12.59
CA PHE A 346 18.43 18.02 11.39
C PHE A 346 18.95 18.70 10.10
N GLU A 347 18.85 20.02 9.97
CA GLU A 347 19.38 20.74 8.81
C GLU A 347 20.91 20.70 8.72
N ARG A 348 21.61 20.77 9.87
CA ARG A 348 23.07 20.58 9.91
C ARG A 348 23.47 19.19 9.42
N TYR A 349 22.67 18.18 9.74
CA TYR A 349 22.90 16.84 9.20
C TYR A 349 22.71 16.78 7.67
N ILE A 350 21.68 17.45 7.13
CA ILE A 350 21.46 17.56 5.68
C ILE A 350 22.66 18.22 4.99
N GLU A 351 23.22 19.26 5.60
CA GLU A 351 24.44 19.94 5.13
C GLU A 351 25.65 19.01 5.10
N ASP A 352 25.89 18.23 6.15
CA ASP A 352 26.99 17.24 6.20
C ASP A 352 26.86 16.19 5.09
N VAL A 353 25.65 15.68 4.84
CA VAL A 353 25.40 14.71 3.76
C VAL A 353 25.65 15.34 2.40
N ARG A 354 25.20 16.58 2.18
CA ARG A 354 25.44 17.34 0.96
C ARG A 354 26.95 17.56 0.74
N ALA A 355 27.69 17.92 1.79
CA ALA A 355 29.14 18.09 1.75
C ALA A 355 29.88 16.79 1.43
N SER A 356 29.34 15.63 1.78
CA SER A 356 29.89 14.32 1.37
C SER A 356 29.65 13.96 -0.10
N GLY A 357 28.92 14.81 -0.84
CA GLY A 357 28.56 14.58 -2.25
C GLY A 357 27.55 13.46 -2.45
N SER A 358 26.75 13.12 -1.44
CA SER A 358 25.66 12.14 -1.59
C SER A 358 24.35 12.85 -1.89
N ASN A 359 23.54 12.25 -2.77
CA ASN A 359 22.16 12.66 -3.03
C ASN A 359 21.14 11.89 -2.17
N LEU A 360 21.57 10.88 -1.41
CA LEU A 360 20.71 10.09 -0.52
C LEU A 360 20.73 10.67 0.89
N LEU A 361 19.57 10.82 1.53
CA LEU A 361 19.48 11.27 2.91
C LEU A 361 20.18 10.31 3.87
N PHE A 362 20.23 9.01 3.56
CA PHE A 362 20.96 8.01 4.34
C PHE A 362 21.97 7.25 3.48
N PRO A 363 23.17 7.82 3.26
CA PRO A 363 24.22 7.16 2.48
C PRO A 363 24.65 5.83 3.09
N GLY A 364 25.17 4.91 2.27
CA GLY A 364 25.75 3.65 2.73
C GLY A 364 24.74 2.55 3.12
N ILE A 365 23.43 2.81 3.05
CA ILE A 365 22.42 1.74 3.16
C ILE A 365 22.34 0.98 1.81
N PRO A 366 22.24 -0.36 1.80
CA PRO A 366 22.01 -1.13 0.58
C PRO A 366 20.56 -0.98 0.08
N TRP A 367 20.42 -0.77 -1.24
CA TRP A 367 19.15 -0.73 -1.97
C TRP A 367 18.90 -2.09 -2.63
N GLU A 368 18.76 -3.11 -1.80
CA GLU A 368 18.55 -4.50 -2.22
C GLU A 368 17.06 -4.87 -2.28
N GLU A 369 16.79 -6.16 -2.55
CA GLU A 369 15.44 -6.70 -2.50
C GLU A 369 14.75 -6.43 -1.15
N GLY A 370 13.62 -5.71 -1.22
CA GLY A 370 12.84 -5.26 -0.07
C GLY A 370 13.08 -3.80 0.32
N GLY A 371 13.96 -3.09 -0.40
CA GLY A 371 14.22 -1.66 -0.24
C GLY A 371 15.14 -1.34 0.95
N PRO A 372 15.66 -0.09 1.01
CA PRO A 372 16.59 0.34 2.05
C PRO A 372 15.98 0.28 3.47
N GLY A 373 14.65 0.33 3.59
CA GLY A 373 13.95 0.22 4.87
C GLY A 373 14.16 -1.12 5.57
N ARG A 374 14.57 -2.17 4.84
CA ARG A 374 14.92 -3.48 5.42
C ARG A 374 16.10 -3.37 6.37
N THR A 375 17.16 -2.67 5.98
CA THR A 375 18.38 -2.48 6.78
C THR A 375 18.06 -1.78 8.10
N VAL A 376 17.33 -0.67 8.02
CA VAL A 376 16.88 0.10 9.20
C VAL A 376 16.00 -0.77 10.10
N SER A 377 15.03 -1.50 9.52
CA SER A 377 14.14 -2.37 10.28
C SER A 377 14.87 -3.52 10.97
N GLN A 378 15.83 -4.17 10.30
CA GLN A 378 16.57 -5.29 10.87
C GLN A 378 17.43 -4.83 12.03
N TRP A 379 18.18 -3.74 11.86
CA TRP A 379 18.96 -3.15 12.93
C TRP A 379 18.07 -2.75 14.11
N PHE A 380 17.03 -1.94 13.88
CA PHE A 380 16.21 -1.40 14.97
C PHE A 380 15.51 -2.53 15.72
N ASN A 381 14.90 -3.48 15.01
CA ASN A 381 14.11 -4.54 15.64
C ASN A 381 14.97 -5.64 16.28
N GLY A 382 16.14 -5.93 15.72
CA GLY A 382 17.02 -7.00 16.19
C GLY A 382 17.97 -6.51 17.27
N VAL A 383 18.69 -5.42 16.99
CA VAL A 383 19.76 -4.91 17.85
C VAL A 383 19.20 -3.85 18.80
N HIS A 384 18.66 -2.75 18.28
CA HIS A 384 18.28 -1.61 19.12
C HIS A 384 17.21 -1.99 20.15
N LEU A 385 16.11 -2.61 19.71
CA LEU A 385 15.04 -2.99 20.62
C LEU A 385 15.40 -4.15 21.55
N ARG A 386 16.03 -5.23 21.04
CA ARG A 386 16.18 -6.46 21.82
C ARG A 386 17.44 -6.48 22.67
N GLU A 387 18.55 -6.05 22.08
CA GLU A 387 19.87 -6.14 22.70
C GLU A 387 20.17 -4.87 23.49
N VAL A 388 19.93 -3.68 22.90
CA VAL A 388 20.26 -2.40 23.54
C VAL A 388 19.17 -1.97 24.55
N CYS A 389 17.90 -1.92 24.12
CA CYS A 389 16.80 -1.42 24.97
C CYS A 389 16.19 -2.49 25.89
N GLY A 390 16.53 -3.77 25.72
CA GLY A 390 15.95 -4.88 26.48
C GLY A 390 14.44 -5.15 26.22
N ILE A 391 13.86 -4.54 25.18
CA ILE A 391 12.44 -4.70 24.81
C ILE A 391 12.28 -6.00 24.01
N LYS A 392 12.10 -7.14 24.70
CA LYS A 392 12.08 -8.48 24.07
C LYS A 392 10.75 -8.86 23.38
N ASN A 393 9.68 -8.07 23.55
CA ASN A 393 8.37 -8.39 22.97
C ASN A 393 8.41 -8.32 21.42
N PRO A 394 8.20 -9.44 20.70
CA PRO A 394 8.30 -9.49 19.24
C PRO A 394 7.21 -8.68 18.52
N ARG A 395 6.11 -8.33 19.22
CA ARG A 395 5.03 -7.47 18.67
C ARG A 395 5.38 -5.99 18.67
N LYS A 396 6.48 -5.60 19.33
CA LYS A 396 7.04 -4.24 19.31
C LYS A 396 8.12 -4.15 18.25
N THR A 397 7.94 -3.29 17.25
CA THR A 397 8.84 -3.11 16.11
C THR A 397 8.97 -1.62 15.79
N LEU A 398 9.87 -1.20 14.90
CA LEU A 398 9.97 0.19 14.44
C LEU A 398 8.61 0.75 14.01
N HIS A 399 7.79 -0.04 13.30
CA HIS A 399 6.45 0.37 12.88
C HIS A 399 5.50 0.73 14.04
N CYS A 400 5.80 0.31 15.27
CA CYS A 400 5.03 0.71 16.44
C CYS A 400 5.19 2.20 16.74
N LEU A 401 6.28 2.86 16.34
CA LEU A 401 6.40 4.33 16.43
C LEU A 401 5.27 5.05 15.71
N ARG A 402 4.88 4.54 14.52
CA ARG A 402 3.70 5.04 13.80
C ARG A 402 2.39 4.74 14.52
N HIS A 403 2.25 3.55 15.12
CA HIS A 403 1.07 3.23 15.93
C HIS A 403 0.96 4.15 17.15
N ASN A 404 2.08 4.47 17.79
CA ASN A 404 2.17 5.46 18.85
C ASN A 404 1.66 6.83 18.38
N LEU A 405 2.15 7.35 17.25
CA LEU A 405 1.69 8.62 16.70
C LEU A 405 0.19 8.60 16.40
N THR A 406 -0.29 7.56 15.70
CA THR A 406 -1.72 7.44 15.36
C THR A 406 -2.60 7.37 16.61
N THR A 407 -2.17 6.62 17.62
CA THR A 407 -2.85 6.54 18.92
C THR A 407 -2.85 7.88 19.64
N LEU A 408 -1.75 8.64 19.53
CA LEU A 408 -1.65 9.96 20.15
C LEU A 408 -2.60 10.97 19.50
N MET A 409 -2.65 10.99 18.16
CA MET A 409 -3.59 11.82 17.40
C MET A 409 -5.06 11.47 17.72
N GLU A 410 -5.41 10.18 17.75
CA GLU A 410 -6.78 9.75 18.11
C GLU A 410 -7.15 10.19 19.53
N ARG A 411 -6.25 10.00 20.51
CA ARG A 411 -6.49 10.44 21.89
C ARG A 411 -6.65 11.95 22.02
N ARG A 412 -6.04 12.72 21.11
CA ARG A 412 -6.18 14.17 21.01
C ARG A 412 -7.36 14.60 20.12
N LYS A 413 -8.17 13.65 19.65
CA LYS A 413 -9.36 13.91 18.83
C LYS A 413 -9.04 14.69 17.55
N VAL A 414 -7.84 14.46 17.00
CA VAL A 414 -7.45 14.98 15.69
C VAL A 414 -8.43 14.42 14.64
N PRO A 415 -8.94 15.25 13.72
CA PRO A 415 -9.82 14.80 12.64
C PRO A 415 -9.23 13.64 11.82
N ASP A 416 -10.08 12.69 11.43
CA ASP A 416 -9.69 11.53 10.62
C ASP A 416 -9.00 11.92 9.31
N SER A 417 -9.41 13.04 8.68
CA SER A 417 -8.81 13.56 7.44
C SER A 417 -7.32 13.85 7.63
N ILE A 418 -6.97 14.59 8.69
CA ILE A 418 -5.58 14.92 9.03
C ILE A 418 -4.81 13.66 9.43
N ILE A 419 -5.41 12.78 10.23
CA ILE A 419 -4.79 11.49 10.60
C ILE A 419 -4.45 10.68 9.34
N CYS A 420 -5.37 10.63 8.36
CA CYS A 420 -5.18 9.95 7.09
C CYS A 420 -4.12 10.62 6.22
N ALA A 421 -4.09 11.96 6.17
CA ALA A 421 -3.07 12.73 5.46
C ALA A 421 -1.67 12.47 6.03
N VAL A 422 -1.45 12.68 7.33
CA VAL A 422 -0.16 12.39 7.99
C VAL A 422 0.29 10.95 7.76
N ASN A 423 -0.64 10.00 7.91
CA ASN A 423 -0.33 8.58 7.73
C ASN A 423 -0.15 8.19 6.25
N GLY A 424 -0.78 8.87 5.29
CA GLY A 424 -0.95 8.35 3.94
C GLY A 424 -1.80 7.08 3.92
N HIS A 425 -3.03 7.22 4.42
CA HIS A 425 -4.10 6.22 4.39
C HIS A 425 -5.25 6.71 3.50
N SER A 426 -6.01 5.78 2.92
CA SER A 426 -7.27 6.12 2.26
C SER A 426 -8.29 6.58 3.30
N PRO A 427 -9.08 7.63 3.04
CA PRO A 427 -10.07 8.16 3.99
C PRO A 427 -11.27 7.22 4.24
N GLY A 428 -11.34 6.07 3.55
CA GLY A 428 -12.36 5.03 3.73
C GLY A 428 -13.21 4.82 2.49
N GLU A 429 -14.32 4.08 2.62
CA GLU A 429 -15.21 3.74 1.48
C GLU A 429 -16.42 4.67 1.33
N GLY A 430 -16.73 5.51 2.32
CA GLY A 430 -17.85 6.45 2.24
C GLY A 430 -17.67 7.51 1.16
N VAL A 431 -18.72 7.77 0.38
CA VAL A 431 -18.73 8.75 -0.73
C VAL A 431 -18.39 10.15 -0.22
N ASP A 432 -18.94 10.54 0.93
CA ASP A 432 -18.70 11.85 1.57
C ASP A 432 -17.22 12.12 1.81
N LYS A 433 -16.51 11.12 2.36
CA LYS A 433 -15.07 11.20 2.67
C LYS A 433 -14.17 11.18 1.43
N LYS A 434 -14.67 10.77 0.25
CA LYS A 434 -13.92 10.74 -1.00
C LYS A 434 -14.19 11.94 -1.90
N THR A 435 -15.36 12.56 -1.79
CA THR A 435 -15.86 13.50 -2.78
C THR A 435 -16.11 14.91 -2.23
N TYR A 436 -16.37 15.06 -0.92
CA TYR A 436 -16.84 16.32 -0.35
C TYR A 436 -15.90 16.95 0.68
N VAL A 437 -14.95 16.19 1.24
CA VAL A 437 -13.97 16.70 2.21
C VAL A 437 -12.66 16.94 1.48
N ALA A 438 -12.17 18.19 1.49
CA ALA A 438 -10.85 18.52 0.99
C ALA A 438 -9.77 17.77 1.79
N ASP A 439 -8.70 17.37 1.10
CA ASP A 439 -7.54 16.77 1.75
C ASP A 439 -6.94 17.77 2.74
N ALA A 440 -6.50 17.28 3.91
CA ALA A 440 -5.83 18.12 4.88
C ALA A 440 -4.56 18.74 4.28
N THR A 441 -4.38 20.03 4.51
CA THR A 441 -3.21 20.81 4.07
C THR A 441 -1.96 20.42 4.87
N VAL A 442 -0.80 20.80 4.32
CA VAL A 442 0.48 20.60 5.01
C VAL A 442 0.56 21.44 6.28
N LEU A 443 -0.04 22.63 6.30
CA LEU A 443 -0.06 23.50 7.47
C LEU A 443 -0.93 22.95 8.59
N GLU A 444 -2.10 22.39 8.28
CA GLU A 444 -2.91 21.66 9.27
C GLU A 444 -2.15 20.45 9.84
N CYS A 445 -1.45 19.70 8.98
CA CYS A 445 -0.59 18.62 9.44
C CYS A 445 0.53 19.13 10.36
N GLN A 446 1.14 20.27 10.04
CA GLN A 446 2.22 20.87 10.81
C GLN A 446 1.73 21.29 12.19
N GLN A 447 0.65 22.07 12.25
CA GLN A 447 0.02 22.52 13.49
C GLN A 447 -0.33 21.33 14.39
N VAL A 448 -0.91 20.27 13.83
CA VAL A 448 -1.21 19.06 14.59
C VAL A 448 0.07 18.42 15.14
N LEU A 449 1.07 18.16 14.30
CA LEU A 449 2.32 17.51 14.74
C LEU A 449 3.04 18.32 15.82
N GLU A 450 3.03 19.65 15.74
CA GLU A 450 3.65 20.54 16.74
C GLU A 450 2.86 20.57 18.06
N ALA A 451 1.54 20.47 18.01
CA ALA A 451 0.68 20.47 19.20
C ALA A 451 0.63 19.12 19.95
N LEU A 452 1.13 18.03 19.35
CA LEU A 452 1.09 16.72 19.98
C LEU A 452 2.03 16.66 21.20
N PRO A 453 1.59 16.08 22.34
CA PRO A 453 2.37 16.02 23.57
C PRO A 453 3.40 14.87 23.51
N PHE A 454 4.37 14.97 22.62
CA PHE A 454 5.47 14.02 22.57
C PHE A 454 6.25 14.01 23.90
N PRO A 455 6.80 12.86 24.32
CA PRO A 455 7.73 12.86 25.44
C PRO A 455 8.95 13.72 25.09
N THR A 456 9.36 14.59 26.03
CA THR A 456 10.62 15.32 25.89
C THR A 456 11.77 14.33 25.79
N LEU A 457 12.57 14.45 24.74
CA LEU A 457 13.77 13.63 24.55
C LEU A 457 14.98 14.47 25.01
N PRO A 458 15.69 14.09 26.09
CA PRO A 458 16.83 14.85 26.60
C PRO A 458 18.09 14.59 25.76
N LEU A 459 17.99 14.87 24.46
CA LEU A 459 19.06 14.69 23.49
C LEU A 459 19.80 16.01 23.28
N GLU A 460 21.12 15.92 23.18
CA GLU A 460 21.94 17.06 22.78
C GLU A 460 21.71 17.40 21.30
N PRO A 461 21.69 18.69 20.93
CA PRO A 461 21.67 19.09 19.53
C PRO A 461 22.78 18.43 18.73
N TYR A 462 22.46 18.03 17.51
CA TYR A 462 23.39 17.45 16.56
C TYR A 462 24.57 18.38 16.31
N ALA A 463 25.79 17.90 16.53
CA ALA A 463 27.01 18.60 16.14
C ALA A 463 27.39 18.25 14.70
N SER A 464 27.68 19.26 13.88
CA SER A 464 28.19 19.06 12.51
C SER A 464 29.44 18.18 12.53
N GLY A 465 29.55 17.32 11.53
CA GLY A 465 30.63 16.35 11.38
C GLY A 465 30.51 15.09 12.24
N ARG A 466 29.45 14.96 13.05
CA ARG A 466 29.22 13.76 13.90
C ARG A 466 29.29 12.45 13.12
N PHE A 467 28.89 12.44 11.86
CA PHE A 467 28.91 11.26 11.00
C PHE A 467 30.00 11.25 9.93
N ASP A 468 30.99 12.16 9.98
CA ASP A 468 32.02 12.31 8.93
C ASP A 468 32.72 10.99 8.58
N ARG A 469 33.13 10.23 9.59
CA ARG A 469 33.79 8.94 9.37
C ARG A 469 32.87 7.96 8.61
N TYR A 470 31.58 7.98 8.90
CA TYR A 470 30.60 7.12 8.22
C TYR A 470 30.35 7.62 6.80
N LEU A 471 30.15 8.93 6.62
CA LEU A 471 29.90 9.55 5.32
C LEU A 471 31.09 9.38 4.37
N ALA A 472 32.32 9.62 4.84
CA ALA A 472 33.54 9.40 4.06
C ALA A 472 33.68 7.93 3.62
N ARG A 473 33.36 6.98 4.51
CA ARG A 473 33.33 5.56 4.15
C ARG A 473 32.26 5.26 3.09
N ALA A 474 31.06 5.82 3.25
CA ALA A 474 29.96 5.62 2.31
C ALA A 474 30.29 6.18 0.92
N ALA A 475 30.89 7.38 0.86
CA ALA A 475 31.39 7.97 -0.37
C ALA A 475 32.45 7.07 -1.04
N ALA A 476 33.45 6.61 -0.28
CA ALA A 476 34.48 5.70 -0.82
C ALA A 476 33.93 4.32 -1.25
N GLU A 477 32.81 3.85 -0.68
CA GLU A 477 32.10 2.66 -1.17
C GLU A 477 31.35 2.93 -2.47
N ARG A 478 30.67 4.08 -2.58
CA ARG A 478 29.99 4.51 -3.81
C ARG A 478 30.99 4.68 -4.96
N ASP A 479 32.10 5.39 -4.76
CA ASP A 479 33.09 5.61 -5.81
C ASP A 479 33.72 4.28 -6.29
N ARG A 480 33.83 3.28 -5.40
CA ARG A 480 34.24 1.92 -5.79
C ARG A 480 33.18 1.18 -6.57
N GLU A 481 31.90 1.34 -6.21
CA GLU A 481 30.78 0.77 -6.94
C GLU A 481 30.71 1.34 -8.36
N GLU A 482 30.87 2.65 -8.51
CA GLU A 482 30.89 3.35 -9.80
C GLU A 482 32.07 2.91 -10.67
N ARG A 483 33.29 2.80 -10.11
CA ARG A 483 34.46 2.27 -10.83
C ARG A 483 34.25 0.82 -11.29
N ALA A 484 33.76 -0.05 -10.41
CA ALA A 484 33.49 -1.44 -10.77
C ALA A 484 32.43 -1.56 -11.88
N LYS A 485 31.37 -0.74 -11.83
CA LYS A 485 30.37 -0.65 -12.90
C LYS A 485 30.97 -0.17 -14.22
N ALA A 486 31.84 0.85 -14.19
CA ALA A 486 32.52 1.36 -15.38
C ALA A 486 33.50 0.34 -16.00
N GLU A 487 34.13 -0.48 -15.17
CA GLU A 487 35.05 -1.55 -15.57
C GLU A 487 34.32 -2.86 -15.98
N GLY A 488 32.99 -2.90 -15.93
CA GLY A 488 32.18 -4.09 -16.26
C GLY A 488 32.28 -5.23 -15.23
N GLY A 489 32.81 -4.95 -14.03
CA GLY A 489 33.00 -5.92 -12.96
C GLY A 489 31.81 -6.04 -12.00
N GLU A 490 31.71 -7.18 -11.32
CA GLU A 490 30.73 -7.39 -10.25
C GLU A 490 31.17 -6.65 -8.97
N PHE A 491 30.41 -5.63 -8.54
CA PHE A 491 30.69 -4.95 -7.28
C PHE A 491 30.17 -5.75 -6.08
N LYS A 492 31.08 -6.28 -5.26
CA LYS A 492 30.75 -6.87 -3.96
C LYS A 492 30.95 -5.85 -2.85
N ARG A 493 29.85 -5.36 -2.27
CA ARG A 493 29.91 -4.53 -1.06
C ARG A 493 30.65 -5.28 0.03
N ARG A 494 31.61 -4.60 0.68
CA ARG A 494 32.21 -5.13 1.89
C ARG A 494 31.13 -5.17 2.95
N MET A 495 30.68 -6.37 3.30
CA MET A 495 29.83 -6.57 4.48
C MET A 495 30.51 -5.88 5.66
N GLY A 496 29.90 -4.82 6.18
CA GLY A 496 30.25 -4.30 7.49
C GLY A 496 30.16 -5.44 8.51
N PRO A 497 30.76 -5.30 9.71
CA PRO A 497 30.70 -6.36 10.71
C PRO A 497 29.27 -6.88 10.82
N ARG A 498 29.07 -8.17 10.46
CA ARG A 498 27.79 -8.83 10.71
C ARG A 498 27.53 -8.62 12.19
N TYR A 499 26.31 -8.19 12.53
CA TYR A 499 25.88 -7.96 13.91
C TYR A 499 26.42 -9.05 14.83
N SER A 500 27.58 -8.79 15.47
CA SER A 500 28.17 -9.69 16.44
C SER A 500 27.63 -9.21 17.78
N SER A 501 26.91 -10.08 18.46
CA SER A 501 26.29 -9.89 19.76
C SER A 501 27.30 -9.77 20.92
N SER A 502 28.46 -9.17 20.65
CA SER A 502 29.56 -9.01 21.58
C SER A 502 29.93 -7.54 21.61
N LEU A 503 29.30 -6.81 22.52
CA LEU A 503 29.92 -5.62 23.09
C LEU A 503 30.99 -6.09 24.10
N PRO A 504 32.07 -5.32 24.30
CA PRO A 504 33.11 -5.60 25.29
C PRO A 504 32.57 -5.60 26.73
#